data_AF-A0A1F7FWQ0-F1
#
_entry.id   AF-A0A1F7FWQ0-F1
#
_cell.length_a   1.000
_cell.length_b   1.000
_cell.length_c   1.000
_cell.angle_alpha   90.00
_cell.angle_beta   90.00
_cell.angle_gamma   90.00
#
_symmetry.space_group_name_H-M   'P 1'
#
loop_
_entity.id
_entity.type
_entity.pdbx_description
1 polymer ?
#
loop_
_entity_poly.entity_id
_entity_poly.type
_entity_poly.pdbx_seq_one_letter_code
_entity_poly.pdbx_strand_id
1 'polypeptide(L)'
;MGLSQSASAQSTSPFAVGQIRIANVGNSGYDYSQINASAALELTDEEKELLRLQLLPVYYPILKRCLESKEPFVGKSGGLNAAKNLCKSFYPNGNGHYSRDFGNPVRMLDWAKRYRNDKKMCEIVTSSRRGDVYLVGPQKQKDIDTNFICLMTKGPYYHASMVIDSVPPIIIEAVGITANRSDTTSDKVRMSTWYEEFGSWAAYRLVRPTHSLPAASASAIIEKAVAYAEAQLGKPYDYAFSNSDGDKAFYCSELVSKAYTIGAGFQGKITEKNPERDKILVAFHSVIDGLEPKNKYELSDKVMQFAIDYSHYPDVEKLQKFIIDEFVPGCKVLEKAFPDKKARSQLNTVFNKIKSNEGFAGFAAANKSYEEAKKAGKFNAGWGIGKLRELKSKAAIGIALLKDIDKLGKETGASRKDLMVVLTKVFIPVYQNLGTFGEVLGGMNKNAMVSLPEGVKTVLKIVDWGVNKREEVKKWPVIGSTLARLMPGNGDGKVSNDITSPSDLAQASPGFTLNYP
;
A
#
# COMPACT_ATOMS: atom_id res chain seq x y z
N MET A 1 -23.88 2.69 -64.11
CA MET A 1 -22.70 3.51 -63.74
C MET A 1 -22.66 3.56 -62.23
N GLY A 2 -21.84 2.68 -61.64
CA GLY A 2 -21.61 2.64 -60.21
C GLY A 2 -20.39 3.48 -59.87
N LEU A 3 -20.48 4.25 -58.79
CA LEU A 3 -19.32 4.77 -58.08
C LEU A 3 -19.53 4.43 -56.60
N SER A 4 -18.88 3.34 -56.18
CA SER A 4 -18.67 3.02 -54.78
C SER A 4 -17.71 4.05 -54.21
N GLN A 5 -18.17 4.86 -53.27
CA GLN A 5 -17.24 5.51 -52.33
C GLN A 5 -16.88 4.48 -51.27
N SER A 6 -15.71 3.88 -51.46
CA SER A 6 -15.03 3.10 -50.43
C SER A 6 -14.76 4.01 -49.23
N ALA A 7 -15.48 3.79 -48.13
CA ALA A 7 -15.04 4.23 -46.82
C ALA A 7 -13.70 3.53 -46.54
N SER A 8 -12.60 4.27 -46.66
CA SER A 8 -11.29 3.79 -46.21
C SER A 8 -11.34 3.73 -44.69
N ALA A 9 -11.64 2.53 -44.17
CA ALA A 9 -11.46 2.20 -42.77
C ALA A 9 -10.00 2.49 -42.38
N GLN A 10 -9.80 3.52 -41.56
CA GLN A 10 -8.50 3.87 -41.03
C GLN A 10 -8.11 2.81 -39.99
N SER A 11 -7.46 1.73 -40.46
CA SER A 11 -7.07 0.57 -39.67
C SER A 11 -5.76 0.80 -38.90
N THR A 12 -5.60 1.95 -38.24
CA THR A 12 -4.47 2.15 -37.34
C THR A 12 -4.78 1.51 -36.00
N SER A 13 -4.02 0.46 -35.67
CA SER A 13 -4.03 -0.15 -34.34
C SER A 13 -3.93 0.96 -33.26
N PRO A 14 -4.80 0.96 -32.23
CA PRO A 14 -4.76 1.94 -31.14
C PRO A 14 -3.53 1.79 -30.23
N PHE A 15 -2.69 0.81 -30.52
CA PHE A 15 -1.44 0.50 -29.83
C PHE A 15 -0.19 0.95 -30.60
N ALA A 16 -0.34 1.78 -31.64
CA ALA A 16 0.78 2.29 -32.41
C ALA A 16 1.66 3.22 -31.54
N VAL A 17 2.96 2.93 -31.50
CA VAL A 17 4.00 3.77 -30.90
C VAL A 17 3.97 5.16 -31.55
N GLY A 18 3.99 6.23 -30.75
CA GLY A 18 4.23 7.60 -31.24
C GLY A 18 2.98 8.47 -31.48
N GLN A 19 1.91 8.31 -30.70
CA GLN A 19 0.72 9.18 -30.80
C GLN A 19 0.82 10.52 -30.04
N ILE A 20 1.95 10.83 -29.41
CA ILE A 20 2.15 12.19 -28.87
C ILE A 20 2.12 13.13 -30.05
N ARG A 21 0.97 13.78 -30.23
CA ARG A 21 0.86 14.95 -31.07
C ARG A 21 1.68 16.00 -30.35
N ILE A 22 2.95 16.13 -30.76
CA ILE A 22 3.75 17.34 -30.57
C ILE A 22 3.09 18.44 -31.43
N ALA A 23 1.80 18.68 -31.22
CA ALA A 23 1.03 19.72 -31.87
C ALA A 23 1.21 20.99 -31.04
N ASN A 24 1.30 22.13 -31.73
CA ASN A 24 1.50 23.48 -31.20
C ASN A 24 0.95 23.60 -29.78
N VAL A 25 1.84 23.45 -28.80
CA VAL A 25 1.48 23.61 -27.40
C VAL A 25 1.10 25.08 -27.24
N GLY A 26 -0.21 25.35 -27.17
CA GLY A 26 -0.87 26.64 -26.93
C GLY A 26 -0.16 27.90 -27.41
N ASN A 27 -0.70 28.58 -28.44
CA ASN A 27 -0.36 29.96 -28.84
C ASN A 27 1.15 30.32 -28.97
N SER A 28 2.05 29.33 -29.07
CA SER A 28 3.49 29.56 -29.08
C SER A 28 4.03 30.04 -30.43
N GLY A 29 3.23 30.03 -31.49
CA GLY A 29 3.67 30.40 -32.85
C GLY A 29 4.70 29.44 -33.47
N TYR A 30 5.12 28.39 -32.77
CA TYR A 30 6.17 27.47 -33.19
C TYR A 30 5.62 26.08 -33.53
N ASP A 31 6.08 25.53 -34.67
CA ASP A 31 5.84 24.13 -35.06
C ASP A 31 6.85 23.21 -34.36
N TYR A 32 6.45 22.70 -33.19
CA TYR A 32 7.28 21.80 -32.39
C TYR A 32 7.59 20.47 -33.09
N SER A 33 6.79 20.04 -34.08
CA SER A 33 7.10 18.84 -34.86
C SER A 33 8.32 19.06 -35.77
N GLN A 34 8.40 20.21 -36.41
CA GLN A 34 9.55 20.61 -37.23
C GLN A 34 10.80 20.86 -36.41
N ILE A 35 10.65 21.50 -35.25
CA ILE A 35 11.76 21.73 -34.31
C ILE A 35 12.32 20.39 -33.82
N ASN A 36 11.46 19.42 -33.49
CA ASN A 36 11.90 18.10 -33.07
C ASN A 36 12.64 17.35 -34.18
N ALA A 37 12.13 17.38 -35.42
CA ALA A 37 12.80 16.78 -36.57
C ALA A 37 14.19 17.39 -36.82
N SER A 38 14.32 18.72 -36.68
CA SER A 38 15.59 19.43 -36.84
C SER A 38 16.56 19.09 -35.70
N ALA A 39 16.08 19.06 -34.47
CA ALA A 39 16.85 18.67 -33.29
C ALA A 39 17.37 17.22 -33.38
N ALA A 40 16.64 16.32 -34.03
CA ALA A 40 17.04 14.92 -34.21
C ALA A 40 18.32 14.76 -35.04
N LEU A 41 18.61 15.70 -35.95
CA LEU A 41 19.84 15.71 -36.75
C LEU A 41 21.09 16.00 -35.90
N GLU A 42 20.93 16.78 -34.83
CA GLU A 42 22.00 17.22 -33.93
C GLU A 42 22.34 16.18 -32.84
N LEU A 43 21.63 15.05 -32.80
CA LEU A 43 21.91 13.98 -31.85
C LEU A 43 23.23 13.25 -32.17
N THR A 44 23.89 12.82 -31.10
CA THR A 44 25.03 11.90 -31.19
C THR A 44 24.58 10.54 -31.71
N ASP A 45 25.51 9.75 -32.25
CA ASP A 45 25.19 8.41 -32.76
C ASP A 45 24.62 7.49 -31.66
N GLU A 46 25.14 7.62 -30.44
CA GLU A 46 24.63 6.91 -29.25
C GLU A 46 23.17 7.29 -28.95
N GLU A 47 22.81 8.57 -28.99
CA GLU A 47 21.42 9.01 -28.76
C GLU A 47 20.48 8.57 -29.87
N LYS A 48 20.94 8.58 -31.14
CA LYS A 48 20.18 8.05 -32.29
C LYS A 48 19.95 6.55 -32.14
N GLU A 49 20.94 5.80 -31.68
CA GLU A 49 20.80 4.38 -31.35
C GLU A 49 19.75 4.17 -30.24
N LEU A 50 19.82 4.94 -29.15
CA LEU A 50 18.88 4.81 -28.03
C LEU A 50 17.43 5.16 -28.41
N LEU A 51 17.22 6.10 -29.33
CA LEU A 51 15.92 6.35 -29.95
C LEU A 51 15.43 5.17 -30.79
N ARG A 52 16.32 4.58 -31.60
CA ARG A 52 16.00 3.40 -32.42
C ARG A 52 15.65 2.18 -31.57
N LEU A 53 16.32 2.02 -30.43
CA LEU A 53 16.01 0.99 -29.43
C LEU A 53 14.75 1.32 -28.60
N GLN A 54 14.12 2.48 -28.84
CA GLN A 54 12.95 2.96 -28.11
C GLN A 54 13.20 3.06 -26.59
N LEU A 55 14.44 3.37 -26.18
CA LEU A 55 14.82 3.64 -24.79
C LEU A 55 14.79 5.14 -24.48
N LEU A 56 14.78 5.96 -25.53
CA LEU A 56 14.45 7.38 -25.49
C LEU A 56 13.13 7.62 -26.23
N PRO A 57 12.28 8.56 -25.76
CA PRO A 57 11.05 8.89 -26.43
C PRO A 57 11.30 9.71 -27.69
N VAL A 58 10.37 9.66 -28.65
CA VAL A 58 10.45 10.39 -29.92
C VAL A 58 10.57 11.91 -29.76
N TYR A 59 10.13 12.46 -28.63
CA TYR A 59 10.24 13.88 -28.27
C TYR A 59 11.53 14.23 -27.49
N TYR A 60 12.42 13.28 -27.23
CA TYR A 60 13.72 13.55 -26.61
C TYR A 60 14.54 14.64 -27.35
N PRO A 61 14.62 14.67 -28.70
CA PRO A 61 15.43 15.67 -29.40
C PRO A 61 15.05 17.11 -29.06
N ILE A 62 13.74 17.44 -29.07
CA ILE A 62 13.29 18.79 -28.73
C ILE A 62 13.55 19.14 -27.25
N LEU A 63 13.45 18.17 -26.34
CA LEU A 63 13.78 18.38 -24.92
C LEU A 63 15.29 18.62 -24.72
N LYS A 64 16.14 17.89 -25.45
CA LYS A 64 17.60 18.11 -25.44
C LYS A 64 17.94 19.51 -25.98
N ARG A 65 17.34 19.92 -27.10
CA ARG A 65 17.54 21.26 -27.66
C ARG A 65 17.13 22.37 -26.68
N CYS A 66 16.00 22.19 -25.98
CA CYS A 66 15.55 23.08 -24.92
C CYS A 66 16.52 23.10 -23.73
N LEU A 67 17.00 21.93 -23.29
CA LEU A 67 18.01 21.79 -22.24
C LEU A 67 19.29 22.56 -22.57
N GLU A 68 19.78 22.45 -23.82
CA GLU A 68 20.99 23.11 -24.31
C GLU A 68 20.80 24.61 -24.59
N SER A 69 19.61 25.14 -24.35
CA SER A 69 19.25 26.55 -24.57
C SER A 69 19.48 27.04 -26.01
N LYS A 70 19.20 26.17 -26.98
CA LYS A 70 19.30 26.48 -28.41
C LYS A 70 17.97 27.00 -28.96
N GLU A 71 18.03 27.92 -29.94
CA GLU A 71 16.86 28.47 -30.62
C GLU A 71 15.83 27.39 -31.03
N PRO A 72 14.52 27.55 -30.72
CA PRO A 72 13.87 28.76 -30.18
C PRO A 72 13.88 28.88 -28.64
N PHE A 73 14.58 27.99 -27.93
CA PHE A 73 14.59 27.89 -26.48
C PHE A 73 15.77 28.64 -25.87
N VAL A 74 15.83 29.96 -26.01
CA VAL A 74 16.93 30.79 -25.50
C VAL A 74 16.55 31.56 -24.22
N GLY A 75 17.54 31.85 -23.37
CA GLY A 75 17.32 32.59 -22.12
C GLY A 75 16.39 31.83 -21.16
N LYS A 76 15.30 32.47 -20.71
CA LYS A 76 14.36 31.88 -19.72
C LYS A 76 13.52 30.73 -20.27
N SER A 77 13.44 30.56 -21.59
CA SER A 77 12.75 29.42 -22.24
C SER A 77 13.67 28.23 -22.50
N GLY A 78 14.95 28.33 -22.13
CA GLY A 78 15.95 27.26 -22.19
C GLY A 78 16.36 26.73 -20.82
N GLY A 79 17.05 25.59 -20.81
CA GLY A 79 17.57 24.93 -19.61
C GLY A 79 16.64 23.86 -19.02
N LEU A 80 17.12 23.19 -17.96
CA LEU A 80 16.48 21.99 -17.41
C LEU A 80 15.02 22.21 -16.98
N ASN A 81 14.73 23.31 -16.28
CA ASN A 81 13.37 23.59 -15.82
C ASN A 81 12.42 23.87 -17.00
N ALA A 82 12.90 24.58 -18.03
CA ALA A 82 12.13 24.83 -19.23
C ALA A 82 11.86 23.52 -20.00
N ALA A 83 12.86 22.64 -20.13
CA ALA A 83 12.69 21.33 -20.77
C ALA A 83 11.67 20.45 -20.03
N LYS A 84 11.71 20.43 -18.68
CA LYS A 84 10.70 19.71 -17.88
C LYS A 84 9.29 20.28 -18.11
N ASN A 85 9.14 21.60 -18.13
CA ASN A 85 7.86 22.25 -18.39
C ASN A 85 7.36 22.02 -19.82
N LEU A 86 8.26 22.02 -20.80
CA LEU A 86 7.95 21.66 -22.18
C LEU A 86 7.46 20.22 -22.27
N CYS A 87 8.11 19.27 -21.60
CA CYS A 87 7.63 17.89 -21.57
C CYS A 87 6.25 17.78 -20.92
N LYS A 88 5.99 18.45 -19.79
CA LYS A 88 4.66 18.48 -19.16
C LYS A 88 3.57 19.00 -20.09
N SER A 89 3.93 19.94 -20.96
CA SER A 89 3.00 20.52 -21.92
C SER A 89 2.54 19.54 -23.02
N PHE A 90 3.28 18.45 -23.24
CA PHE A 90 2.87 17.34 -24.10
C PHE A 90 1.81 16.45 -23.43
N TYR A 91 1.65 16.56 -22.11
CA TYR A 91 0.73 15.77 -21.29
C TYR A 91 -0.21 16.67 -20.47
N PRO A 92 -1.00 17.55 -21.12
CA PRO A 92 -1.80 18.57 -20.42
C PRO A 92 -2.78 17.99 -19.40
N ASN A 93 -3.25 16.76 -19.60
CA ASN A 93 -4.11 16.03 -18.67
C ASN A 93 -3.47 15.85 -17.29
N GLY A 94 -2.13 15.91 -17.18
CA GLY A 94 -1.42 15.88 -15.91
C GLY A 94 -1.81 17.01 -14.96
N ASN A 95 -2.31 18.14 -15.48
CA ASN A 95 -2.88 19.26 -14.72
C ASN A 95 -2.08 19.70 -13.47
N GLY A 96 -0.76 19.71 -13.57
CA GLY A 96 0.14 20.09 -12.46
C GLY A 96 0.49 18.97 -11.48
N HIS A 97 -0.09 17.77 -11.64
CA HIS A 97 0.12 16.59 -10.81
C HIS A 97 1.14 15.64 -11.45
N TYR A 98 2.40 16.10 -11.47
CA TYR A 98 3.53 15.34 -12.00
C TYR A 98 4.49 14.93 -10.88
N SER A 99 5.18 13.81 -11.06
CA SER A 99 6.34 13.42 -10.26
C SER A 99 7.43 14.49 -10.29
N ARG A 100 8.31 14.46 -9.28
CA ARG A 100 9.40 15.43 -9.10
C ARG A 100 10.28 15.53 -10.34
N ASP A 101 10.65 14.39 -10.93
CA ASP A 101 11.59 14.34 -12.04
C ASP A 101 10.89 14.18 -13.40
N PHE A 102 9.57 14.35 -13.48
CA PHE A 102 8.81 14.28 -14.73
C PHE A 102 9.41 15.18 -15.82
N GLY A 103 9.65 14.60 -17.00
CA GLY A 103 10.14 15.30 -18.18
C GLY A 103 11.61 15.72 -18.13
N ASN A 104 12.44 15.10 -17.28
CA ASN A 104 13.86 15.42 -17.13
C ASN A 104 14.71 14.71 -18.21
N PRO A 105 15.17 15.41 -19.27
CA PRO A 105 15.92 14.78 -20.36
C PRO A 105 17.29 14.22 -19.94
N VAL A 106 17.89 14.73 -18.86
CA VAL A 106 19.15 14.19 -18.32
C VAL A 106 18.91 12.79 -17.76
N ARG A 107 17.85 12.63 -16.96
CA ARG A 107 17.47 11.32 -16.38
C ARG A 107 17.03 10.32 -17.43
N MET A 108 16.32 10.77 -18.48
CA MET A 108 15.96 9.93 -19.63
C MET A 108 17.21 9.32 -20.28
N LEU A 109 18.20 10.16 -20.58
CA LEU A 109 19.45 9.73 -21.20
C LEU A 109 20.27 8.82 -20.28
N ASP A 110 20.41 9.17 -19.00
CA ASP A 110 21.14 8.37 -18.01
C ASP A 110 20.54 6.95 -17.89
N TRP A 111 19.22 6.87 -17.83
CA TRP A 111 18.51 5.59 -17.73
C TRP A 111 18.73 4.75 -19.00
N ALA A 112 18.55 5.36 -20.18
CA ALA A 112 18.70 4.69 -21.47
C ALA A 112 20.13 4.14 -21.65
N LYS A 113 21.16 4.93 -21.31
CA LYS A 113 22.57 4.48 -21.34
C LYS A 113 22.82 3.32 -20.38
N ARG A 114 22.24 3.38 -19.17
CA ARG A 114 22.42 2.35 -18.14
C ARG A 114 21.87 0.99 -18.56
N TYR A 115 20.68 0.97 -19.16
CA TYR A 115 19.94 -0.27 -19.40
C TYR A 115 19.97 -0.78 -20.84
N ARG A 116 20.58 -0.06 -21.80
CA ARG A 116 20.65 -0.48 -23.21
C ARG A 116 21.16 -1.90 -23.47
N ASN A 117 22.00 -2.42 -22.57
CA ASN A 117 22.58 -3.76 -22.68
C ASN A 117 21.83 -4.80 -21.84
N ASP A 118 20.87 -4.38 -21.01
CA ASP A 118 19.99 -5.27 -20.25
C ASP A 118 18.79 -5.63 -21.12
N LYS A 119 18.89 -6.78 -21.80
CA LYS A 119 17.86 -7.25 -22.72
C LYS A 119 16.49 -7.38 -22.05
N LYS A 120 16.43 -7.81 -20.79
CA LYS A 120 15.14 -7.99 -20.08
C LYS A 120 14.52 -6.66 -19.71
N MET A 121 15.32 -5.70 -19.26
CA MET A 121 14.84 -4.34 -18.98
C MET A 121 14.37 -3.65 -20.26
N CYS A 122 15.14 -3.79 -21.35
CA CYS A 122 14.75 -3.27 -22.66
C CYS A 122 13.44 -3.90 -23.12
N GLU A 123 13.30 -5.23 -23.03
CA GLU A 123 12.10 -5.95 -23.44
C GLU A 123 10.86 -5.51 -22.64
N ILE A 124 10.95 -5.43 -21.31
CA ILE A 124 9.78 -5.08 -20.49
C ILE A 124 9.34 -3.62 -20.70
N VAL A 125 10.28 -2.71 -20.99
CA VAL A 125 9.96 -1.29 -21.25
C VAL A 125 9.44 -1.07 -22.66
N THR A 126 10.05 -1.71 -23.66
CA THR A 126 9.68 -1.56 -25.07
C THR A 126 8.44 -2.37 -25.48
N SER A 127 8.05 -3.35 -24.67
CA SER A 127 6.81 -4.11 -24.91
C SER A 127 5.54 -3.43 -24.39
N SER A 128 5.70 -2.32 -23.66
CA SER A 128 4.60 -1.63 -23.01
C SER A 128 3.67 -0.91 -23.97
N ARG A 129 2.38 -1.02 -23.66
CA ARG A 129 1.30 -0.38 -24.40
C ARG A 129 0.42 0.41 -23.43
N ARG A 130 -0.24 1.44 -23.94
CA ARG A 130 -1.26 2.18 -23.21
C ARG A 130 -2.32 1.20 -22.65
N GLY A 131 -2.65 1.39 -21.39
CA GLY A 131 -3.51 0.50 -20.60
C GLY A 131 -2.78 -0.67 -19.93
N ASP A 132 -1.55 -1.01 -20.30
CA ASP A 132 -0.81 -2.04 -19.58
C ASP A 132 -0.57 -1.61 -18.12
N VAL A 133 -0.37 -2.59 -17.26
CA VAL A 133 -0.17 -2.38 -15.82
C VAL A 133 1.18 -2.95 -15.43
N TYR A 134 1.98 -2.13 -14.76
CA TYR A 134 3.21 -2.58 -14.12
C TYR A 134 2.95 -2.92 -12.67
N LEU A 135 3.55 -4.02 -12.22
CA LEU A 135 3.59 -4.44 -10.83
C LEU A 135 5.04 -4.48 -10.39
N VAL A 136 5.34 -3.84 -9.25
CA VAL A 136 6.70 -3.71 -8.74
C VAL A 136 6.84 -4.50 -7.45
N GLY A 137 7.94 -5.22 -7.32
CA GLY A 137 8.26 -6.06 -6.18
C GLY A 137 9.75 -6.08 -5.85
N PRO A 138 10.14 -6.66 -4.70
CA PRO A 138 11.54 -6.93 -4.40
C PRO A 138 12.06 -8.12 -5.24
N GLN A 139 13.34 -8.10 -5.61
CA GLN A 139 13.95 -9.19 -6.38
C GLN A 139 14.23 -10.45 -5.55
N LYS A 140 14.51 -10.26 -4.24
CA LYS A 140 14.96 -11.34 -3.36
C LYS A 140 13.84 -11.78 -2.45
N GLN A 141 13.71 -13.10 -2.26
CA GLN A 141 12.74 -13.68 -1.34
C GLN A 141 12.84 -13.12 0.09
N LYS A 142 14.06 -12.87 0.57
CA LYS A 142 14.27 -12.23 1.88
C LYS A 142 13.59 -10.86 1.98
N ASP A 143 13.64 -10.07 0.92
CA ASP A 143 13.08 -8.72 0.92
C ASP A 143 11.55 -8.79 0.77
N ILE A 144 11.02 -9.73 -0.01
CA ILE A 144 9.58 -10.08 -0.06
C ILE A 144 9.06 -10.44 1.33
N ASP A 145 9.78 -11.28 2.06
CA ASP A 145 9.44 -11.75 3.39
C ASP A 145 9.47 -10.66 4.48
N THR A 146 10.06 -9.50 4.20
CA THR A 146 10.19 -8.39 5.17
C THR A 146 9.49 -7.11 4.71
N ASN A 147 9.09 -7.01 3.45
CA ASN A 147 8.36 -5.88 2.94
C ASN A 147 6.92 -5.90 3.46
N PHE A 148 6.47 -4.80 4.07
CA PHE A 148 5.18 -4.72 4.74
C PHE A 148 3.99 -5.00 3.81
N ILE A 149 3.98 -4.44 2.59
CA ILE A 149 2.87 -4.66 1.64
C ILE A 149 2.90 -6.10 1.13
N CYS A 150 4.10 -6.65 0.86
CA CYS A 150 4.23 -8.05 0.45
C CYS A 150 3.77 -9.02 1.56
N LEU A 151 4.06 -8.71 2.82
CA LEU A 151 3.58 -9.44 4.00
C LEU A 151 2.06 -9.35 4.15
N MET A 152 1.49 -8.16 4.05
CA MET A 152 0.04 -7.95 4.18
C MET A 152 -0.74 -8.62 3.06
N THR A 153 -0.20 -8.62 1.85
CA THR A 153 -0.87 -9.15 0.67
C THR A 153 -0.45 -10.57 0.34
N LYS A 154 0.47 -11.18 1.10
CA LYS A 154 1.06 -12.51 0.85
C LYS A 154 1.46 -12.73 -0.62
N GLY A 155 1.99 -11.70 -1.25
CA GLY A 155 2.41 -11.74 -2.65
C GLY A 155 3.65 -10.88 -2.90
N PRO A 156 4.28 -11.03 -4.07
CA PRO A 156 5.62 -10.46 -4.29
C PRO A 156 5.61 -9.00 -4.71
N TYR A 157 4.44 -8.39 -4.91
CA TYR A 157 4.30 -7.04 -5.45
C TYR A 157 3.80 -6.05 -4.39
N TYR A 158 4.47 -4.91 -4.27
CA TYR A 158 4.13 -3.82 -3.34
C TYR A 158 3.60 -2.56 -4.02
N HIS A 159 3.71 -2.43 -5.35
CA HIS A 159 3.22 -1.28 -6.10
C HIS A 159 2.58 -1.68 -7.42
N ALA A 160 1.67 -0.85 -7.91
CA ALA A 160 1.04 -0.98 -9.21
C ALA A 160 0.89 0.39 -9.89
N SER A 161 1.16 0.45 -11.20
CA SER A 161 0.99 1.64 -12.01
C SER A 161 0.36 1.28 -13.36
N MET A 162 -0.31 2.25 -13.99
CA MET A 162 -0.94 2.05 -15.29
C MET A 162 -0.23 2.90 -16.35
N VAL A 163 0.10 2.28 -17.48
CA VAL A 163 0.69 2.95 -18.64
C VAL A 163 -0.38 3.81 -19.30
N ILE A 164 -0.18 5.13 -19.32
CA ILE A 164 -1.06 6.07 -20.01
C ILE A 164 -0.47 6.48 -21.35
N ASP A 165 0.83 6.44 -21.55
CA ASP A 165 1.40 6.60 -22.88
C ASP A 165 2.55 5.61 -23.09
N SER A 166 2.75 5.28 -24.36
CA SER A 166 3.59 4.18 -24.85
C SER A 166 5.09 4.49 -24.78
N VAL A 167 5.88 3.61 -25.40
CA VAL A 167 7.32 3.42 -25.24
C VAL A 167 8.19 4.68 -25.46
N PRO A 168 9.11 5.01 -24.52
CA PRO A 168 9.16 4.55 -23.13
C PRO A 168 7.96 5.08 -22.31
N PRO A 169 7.37 4.27 -21.41
CA PRO A 169 6.04 4.53 -20.89
C PRO A 169 5.95 5.78 -20.01
N ILE A 170 4.85 6.51 -20.19
CA ILE A 170 4.34 7.43 -19.16
C ILE A 170 3.30 6.67 -18.36
N ILE A 171 3.38 6.81 -17.04
CA ILE A 171 2.54 6.07 -16.12
C ILE A 171 1.70 7.03 -15.30
N ILE A 172 0.54 6.54 -14.86
CA ILE A 172 -0.21 7.12 -13.76
C ILE A 172 -0.17 6.17 -12.58
N GLU A 173 0.09 6.72 -11.40
CA GLU A 173 0.27 5.97 -10.18
C GLU A 173 -0.30 6.75 -8.98
N ALA A 174 -0.76 6.02 -7.96
CA ALA A 174 -0.98 6.57 -6.64
C ALA A 174 0.21 6.20 -5.76
N VAL A 175 0.88 7.18 -5.16
CA VAL A 175 2.10 6.98 -4.38
C VAL A 175 1.98 7.64 -3.02
N GLY A 176 2.31 6.89 -1.96
CA GLY A 176 2.38 7.43 -0.60
C GLY A 176 3.75 8.02 -0.25
N ILE A 177 3.81 8.79 0.84
CA ILE A 177 4.98 9.39 1.47
C ILE A 177 6.09 8.38 1.79
N THR A 178 5.73 7.09 1.94
CA THR A 178 6.66 5.98 2.19
C THR A 178 7.59 5.70 1.01
N ALA A 179 7.23 6.11 -0.22
CA ALA A 179 8.05 5.85 -1.40
C ALA A 179 9.32 6.72 -1.41
N ASN A 180 9.22 8.00 -1.06
CA ASN A 180 10.36 8.89 -0.90
C ASN A 180 10.00 10.12 -0.06
N ARG A 181 10.48 10.18 1.18
CA ARG A 181 10.23 11.31 2.10
C ARG A 181 10.70 12.67 1.57
N SER A 182 11.69 12.70 0.69
CA SER A 182 12.21 13.94 0.08
C SER A 182 11.40 14.41 -1.13
N ASP A 183 10.44 13.61 -1.58
CA ASP A 183 9.62 13.93 -2.74
C ASP A 183 8.34 14.65 -2.31
N THR A 184 8.36 15.99 -2.39
CA THR A 184 7.20 16.85 -2.11
C THR A 184 6.06 16.72 -3.12
N THR A 185 6.26 15.95 -4.19
CA THR A 185 5.23 15.63 -5.19
C THR A 185 4.58 14.26 -4.94
N SER A 186 5.02 13.53 -3.92
CA SER A 186 4.41 12.27 -3.48
C SER A 186 3.11 12.51 -2.69
N ASP A 187 2.54 11.43 -2.16
CA ASP A 187 1.32 11.40 -1.35
C ASP A 187 0.04 11.74 -2.11
N LYS A 188 -0.02 11.34 -3.38
CA LYS A 188 -1.16 11.57 -4.28
C LYS A 188 -1.15 10.66 -5.51
N VAL A 189 -2.24 10.73 -6.28
CA VAL A 189 -2.30 10.27 -7.67
C VAL A 189 -1.56 11.28 -8.55
N ARG A 190 -0.61 10.80 -9.35
CA ARG A 190 0.25 11.63 -10.20
C ARG A 190 0.65 10.92 -11.50
N MET A 191 1.08 11.71 -12.48
CA MET A 191 1.80 11.20 -13.65
C MET A 191 3.30 11.08 -13.34
N SER A 192 3.92 10.00 -13.78
CA SER A 192 5.34 9.71 -13.60
C SER A 192 5.94 9.15 -14.88
N THR A 193 7.25 8.95 -14.90
CA THR A 193 8.01 8.50 -16.06
C THR A 193 8.74 7.18 -15.79
N TRP A 194 8.93 6.37 -16.83
CA TRP A 194 9.61 5.07 -16.74
C TRP A 194 10.98 5.13 -16.02
N TYR A 195 11.75 6.20 -16.20
CA TYR A 195 13.09 6.30 -15.59
C TYR A 195 13.05 6.59 -14.08
N GLU A 196 11.89 6.95 -13.53
CA GLU A 196 11.64 7.07 -12.10
C GLU A 196 11.17 5.73 -11.50
N GLU A 197 10.47 4.90 -12.28
CA GLU A 197 9.90 3.64 -11.81
C GLU A 197 10.83 2.43 -12.01
N PHE A 198 11.54 2.35 -13.14
CA PHE A 198 12.32 1.17 -13.52
C PHE A 198 13.79 1.25 -13.14
N GLY A 199 14.28 0.22 -12.44
CA GLY A 199 15.70 0.00 -12.26
C GLY A 199 16.04 -1.39 -11.71
N SER A 200 17.31 -1.76 -11.82
CA SER A 200 17.80 -3.10 -11.46
C SER A 200 17.69 -3.46 -9.96
N TRP A 201 17.16 -2.57 -9.13
CA TRP A 201 16.93 -2.76 -7.70
C TRP A 201 15.57 -3.41 -7.39
N ALA A 202 14.67 -3.52 -8.36
CA ALA A 202 13.35 -4.12 -8.19
C ALA A 202 13.03 -5.15 -9.28
N ALA A 203 12.06 -6.00 -8.96
CA ALA A 203 11.40 -6.92 -9.87
C ALA A 203 10.17 -6.25 -10.46
N TYR A 204 9.89 -6.54 -11.74
CA TYR A 204 8.75 -5.98 -12.44
C TYR A 204 7.95 -7.06 -13.13
N ARG A 205 6.62 -6.90 -13.14
CA ARG A 205 5.72 -7.65 -14.01
C ARG A 205 4.89 -6.68 -14.82
N LEU A 206 4.92 -6.83 -16.14
CA LEU A 206 3.98 -6.16 -17.04
C LEU A 206 2.80 -7.10 -17.30
N VAL A 207 1.58 -6.62 -17.08
CA VAL A 207 0.33 -7.34 -17.37
C VAL A 207 -0.54 -6.51 -18.33
N ARG A 208 -1.32 -7.19 -19.17
CA ARG A 208 -2.19 -6.56 -20.17
C ARG A 208 -3.64 -7.03 -20.01
N PRO A 209 -4.47 -6.30 -19.25
CA PRO A 209 -5.84 -6.74 -18.92
C PRO A 209 -6.72 -7.04 -20.12
N THR A 210 -6.51 -6.32 -21.24
CA THR A 210 -7.33 -6.42 -22.45
C THR A 210 -6.72 -7.31 -23.53
N HIS A 211 -5.67 -8.09 -23.22
CA HIS A 211 -4.88 -8.81 -24.24
C HIS A 211 -5.72 -9.73 -25.14
N SER A 212 -6.68 -10.45 -24.56
CA SER A 212 -7.50 -11.42 -25.28
C SER A 212 -8.71 -10.80 -26.00
N LEU A 213 -8.84 -9.47 -25.99
CA LEU A 213 -9.95 -8.77 -26.65
C LEU A 213 -9.59 -8.32 -28.07
N PRO A 214 -10.58 -8.21 -28.97
CA PRO A 214 -10.40 -7.55 -30.25
C PRO A 214 -9.88 -6.11 -30.07
N ALA A 215 -9.01 -5.66 -30.98
CA ALA A 215 -8.30 -4.38 -30.85
C ALA A 215 -9.23 -3.17 -30.62
N ALA A 216 -10.35 -3.09 -31.34
CA ALA A 216 -11.32 -2.00 -31.18
C ALA A 216 -11.97 -1.99 -29.79
N SER A 217 -12.35 -3.17 -29.28
CA SER A 217 -12.93 -3.32 -27.94
C SER A 217 -11.92 -3.02 -26.86
N ALA A 218 -10.69 -3.52 -26.99
CA ALA A 218 -9.58 -3.24 -26.08
C ALA A 218 -9.33 -1.72 -25.99
N SER A 219 -9.28 -1.02 -27.14
CA SER A 219 -9.10 0.43 -27.19
C SER A 219 -10.17 1.19 -26.46
N ALA A 220 -11.44 0.88 -26.69
CA ALA A 220 -12.56 1.60 -26.06
C ALA A 220 -12.53 1.45 -24.54
N ILE A 221 -12.12 0.28 -24.04
CA ILE A 221 -11.92 0.03 -22.60
C ILE A 221 -10.73 0.83 -22.07
N ILE A 222 -9.59 0.76 -22.76
CA ILE A 222 -8.36 1.45 -22.34
C ILE A 222 -8.57 2.96 -22.27
N GLU A 223 -9.21 3.57 -23.27
CA GLU A 223 -9.43 5.02 -23.28
C GLU A 223 -10.32 5.47 -22.12
N LYS A 224 -11.35 4.70 -21.77
CA LYS A 224 -12.17 4.99 -20.59
C LYS A 224 -11.41 4.78 -19.28
N ALA A 225 -10.58 3.74 -19.20
CA ALA A 225 -9.78 3.46 -18.02
C ALA A 225 -8.74 4.57 -17.77
N VAL A 226 -8.03 4.98 -18.82
CA VAL A 226 -7.06 6.08 -18.74
C VAL A 226 -7.76 7.39 -18.40
N ALA A 227 -8.87 7.73 -19.07
CA ALA A 227 -9.62 8.95 -18.76
C ALA A 227 -10.11 8.98 -17.31
N TYR A 228 -10.58 7.84 -16.78
CA TYR A 228 -10.95 7.74 -15.36
C TYR A 228 -9.74 8.01 -14.46
N ALA A 229 -8.59 7.37 -14.73
CA ALA A 229 -7.41 7.53 -13.89
C ALA A 229 -6.87 8.97 -13.93
N GLU A 230 -6.83 9.60 -15.11
CA GLU A 230 -6.46 11.02 -15.28
C GLU A 230 -7.38 11.94 -14.47
N ALA A 231 -8.69 11.65 -14.40
CA ALA A 231 -9.63 12.41 -13.58
C ALA A 231 -9.35 12.30 -12.07
N GLN A 232 -8.53 11.34 -11.62
CA GLN A 232 -8.15 11.18 -10.21
C GLN A 232 -6.84 11.87 -9.84
N LEU A 233 -6.16 12.54 -10.77
CA LEU A 233 -4.91 13.24 -10.49
C LEU A 233 -5.07 14.24 -9.33
N GLY A 234 -4.09 14.26 -8.44
CA GLY A 234 -4.06 15.11 -7.25
C GLY A 234 -4.82 14.58 -6.03
N LYS A 235 -5.61 13.51 -6.17
CA LYS A 235 -6.25 12.85 -5.02
C LYS A 235 -5.20 12.27 -4.07
N PRO A 236 -5.40 12.34 -2.74
CA PRO A 236 -4.44 11.84 -1.76
C PRO A 236 -4.27 10.32 -1.83
N TYR A 237 -3.18 9.82 -1.26
CA TYR A 237 -2.94 8.39 -1.12
C TYR A 237 -3.83 7.78 -0.02
N ASP A 238 -4.43 6.62 -0.28
CA ASP A 238 -5.24 5.91 0.73
C ASP A 238 -4.42 4.89 1.53
N TYR A 239 -3.90 5.31 2.68
CA TYR A 239 -3.18 4.44 3.61
C TYR A 239 -4.06 3.47 4.38
N ALA A 240 -5.37 3.65 4.35
CA ALA A 240 -6.27 2.73 5.00
C ALA A 240 -6.66 1.57 4.08
N PHE A 241 -6.27 1.59 2.81
CA PHE A 241 -6.46 0.52 1.83
C PHE A 241 -7.91 0.04 1.72
N SER A 242 -8.87 0.95 1.60
CA SER A 242 -10.30 0.66 1.79
C SER A 242 -11.19 1.43 0.84
N ASN A 243 -12.04 0.71 0.09
CA ASN A 243 -12.99 1.27 -0.86
C ASN A 243 -14.21 1.99 -0.23
N SER A 244 -14.28 2.11 1.10
CA SER A 244 -15.43 2.69 1.83
C SER A 244 -15.77 4.15 1.48
N ASP A 245 -14.85 4.87 0.86
CA ASP A 245 -14.87 6.31 0.66
C ASP A 245 -15.02 6.73 -0.82
N GLY A 246 -15.16 5.76 -1.73
CA GLY A 246 -15.34 6.00 -3.16
C GLY A 246 -14.09 6.56 -3.81
N ASP A 247 -14.19 7.72 -4.48
CA ASP A 247 -13.10 8.31 -5.29
C ASP A 247 -12.46 9.52 -4.59
N LYS A 248 -12.36 9.47 -3.26
CA LYS A 248 -11.81 10.53 -2.43
C LYS A 248 -10.30 10.43 -2.25
N ALA A 249 -9.76 9.22 -2.25
CA ALA A 249 -8.36 8.88 -2.18
C ALA A 249 -8.12 7.57 -2.93
N PHE A 250 -6.87 7.27 -3.25
CA PHE A 250 -6.53 6.02 -3.93
C PHE A 250 -5.20 5.48 -3.41
N TYR A 251 -5.12 4.17 -3.22
CA TYR A 251 -3.83 3.47 -3.24
C TYR A 251 -3.56 2.87 -4.63
N CYS A 252 -2.31 2.45 -4.84
CA CYS A 252 -1.77 2.15 -6.16
C CYS A 252 -2.62 1.16 -6.99
N SER A 253 -2.93 0.00 -6.42
CA SER A 253 -3.70 -1.05 -7.11
C SER A 253 -5.21 -0.81 -7.13
N GLU A 254 -5.75 0.00 -6.22
CA GLU A 254 -7.15 0.44 -6.29
C GLU A 254 -7.38 1.35 -7.49
N LEU A 255 -6.50 2.34 -7.70
CA LEU A 255 -6.58 3.25 -8.84
C LEU A 255 -6.68 2.46 -10.15
N VAL A 256 -5.77 1.49 -10.32
CA VAL A 256 -5.73 0.62 -11.51
C VAL A 256 -7.00 -0.22 -11.61
N SER A 257 -7.43 -0.86 -10.52
CA SER A 257 -8.63 -1.68 -10.50
C SER A 257 -9.87 -0.87 -10.88
N LYS A 258 -10.09 0.28 -10.24
CA LYS A 258 -11.25 1.16 -10.46
C LYS A 258 -11.24 1.79 -11.85
N ALA A 259 -10.07 2.15 -12.38
CA ALA A 259 -9.95 2.61 -13.76
C ALA A 259 -10.58 1.61 -14.74
N TYR A 260 -10.29 0.33 -14.58
CA TYR A 260 -10.87 -0.72 -15.42
C TYR A 260 -12.33 -1.05 -15.05
N THR A 261 -12.63 -1.33 -13.78
CA THR A 261 -13.96 -1.82 -13.39
C THR A 261 -15.03 -0.73 -13.39
N ILE A 262 -14.75 0.42 -12.77
CA ILE A 262 -15.69 1.52 -12.60
C ILE A 262 -15.60 2.46 -13.80
N GLY A 263 -14.39 2.92 -14.12
CA GLY A 263 -14.15 3.89 -15.20
C GLY A 263 -14.52 3.35 -16.58
N ALA A 264 -14.00 2.16 -16.92
CA ALA A 264 -14.26 1.55 -18.22
C ALA A 264 -15.47 0.61 -18.26
N GLY A 265 -16.04 0.24 -17.10
CA GLY A 265 -17.09 -0.77 -17.01
C GLY A 265 -16.62 -2.16 -17.42
N PHE A 266 -15.31 -2.43 -17.37
CA PHE A 266 -14.72 -3.67 -17.85
C PHE A 266 -15.15 -4.86 -16.98
N GLN A 267 -15.87 -5.80 -17.57
CA GLN A 267 -16.37 -7.02 -16.91
C GLN A 267 -15.40 -8.21 -17.03
N GLY A 268 -14.22 -7.99 -17.62
CA GLY A 268 -13.18 -9.02 -17.66
C GLY A 268 -12.48 -9.18 -16.31
N LYS A 269 -11.70 -10.25 -16.18
CA LYS A 269 -10.97 -10.55 -14.94
C LYS A 269 -9.81 -9.56 -14.76
N ILE A 270 -10.00 -8.49 -13.99
CA ILE A 270 -8.95 -7.52 -13.63
C ILE A 270 -8.32 -7.80 -12.25
N THR A 271 -8.95 -8.62 -11.42
CA THR A 271 -8.41 -9.05 -10.14
C THR A 271 -8.67 -10.54 -9.94
N GLU A 272 -7.77 -11.20 -9.23
CA GLU A 272 -8.03 -12.51 -8.62
C GLU A 272 -7.95 -12.34 -7.13
N LYS A 273 -9.03 -12.58 -6.39
CA LYS A 273 -9.01 -12.49 -4.92
C LYS A 273 -8.50 -13.76 -4.30
N ASN A 274 -7.87 -13.63 -3.14
CA ASN A 274 -7.38 -14.78 -2.39
C ASN A 274 -7.65 -14.59 -0.89
N PRO A 275 -8.44 -15.48 -0.25
CA PRO A 275 -8.77 -15.39 1.17
C PRO A 275 -7.55 -15.31 2.09
N GLU A 276 -6.45 -16.00 1.75
CA GLU A 276 -5.21 -15.97 2.54
C GLU A 276 -4.46 -14.64 2.42
N ARG A 277 -4.59 -13.96 1.29
CA ARG A 277 -4.05 -12.60 1.09
C ARG A 277 -4.90 -11.56 1.82
N ASP A 278 -6.23 -11.70 1.75
CA ASP A 278 -7.15 -10.68 2.23
C ASP A 278 -7.36 -10.71 3.75
N LYS A 279 -7.14 -11.86 4.41
CA LYS A 279 -7.38 -12.02 5.86
C LYS A 279 -6.66 -10.99 6.73
N ILE A 280 -5.44 -10.60 6.35
CA ILE A 280 -4.65 -9.59 7.09
C ILE A 280 -5.30 -8.22 6.98
N LEU A 281 -5.67 -7.83 5.78
CA LEU A 281 -6.25 -6.52 5.53
C LEU A 281 -7.66 -6.42 6.14
N VAL A 282 -8.46 -7.48 6.07
CA VAL A 282 -9.75 -7.59 6.79
C VAL A 282 -9.58 -7.41 8.30
N ALA A 283 -8.54 -8.03 8.88
CA ALA A 283 -8.22 -7.86 10.29
C ALA A 283 -7.90 -6.39 10.63
N PHE A 284 -7.04 -5.72 9.84
CA PHE A 284 -6.72 -4.30 10.04
C PHE A 284 -7.96 -3.40 9.91
N HIS A 285 -8.78 -3.60 8.86
CA HIS A 285 -9.99 -2.81 8.66
C HIS A 285 -10.99 -2.95 9.79
N SER A 286 -11.18 -4.16 10.33
CA SER A 286 -12.10 -4.35 11.46
C SER A 286 -11.73 -3.50 12.68
N VAL A 287 -10.45 -3.17 12.85
CA VAL A 287 -9.94 -2.29 13.91
C VAL A 287 -10.07 -0.82 13.50
N ILE A 288 -9.68 -0.46 12.27
CA ILE A 288 -9.76 0.90 11.74
C ILE A 288 -11.21 1.41 11.74
N ASP A 289 -12.15 0.59 11.28
CA ASP A 289 -13.58 0.91 11.27
C ASP A 289 -14.10 1.10 12.70
N GLY A 290 -13.63 0.27 13.64
CA GLY A 290 -13.96 0.36 15.05
C GLY A 290 -13.44 1.61 15.76
N LEU A 291 -12.34 2.21 15.26
CA LEU A 291 -11.79 3.46 15.79
C LEU A 291 -12.60 4.68 15.39
N GLU A 292 -13.31 4.61 14.26
CA GLU A 292 -14.08 5.70 13.66
C GLU A 292 -13.25 7.00 13.55
N PRO A 293 -12.19 7.03 12.73
CA PRO A 293 -11.37 8.22 12.57
C PRO A 293 -12.22 9.41 12.11
N LYS A 294 -11.97 10.59 12.69
CA LYS A 294 -12.66 11.83 12.29
C LYS A 294 -12.32 12.22 10.85
N ASN A 295 -11.05 12.11 10.52
CA ASN A 295 -10.50 12.25 9.18
C ASN A 295 -9.52 11.09 8.95
N LYS A 296 -9.95 10.13 8.14
CA LYS A 296 -9.24 8.87 7.91
C LYS A 296 -7.89 9.09 7.22
N TYR A 297 -7.82 9.99 6.25
CA TYR A 297 -6.58 10.28 5.50
C TYR A 297 -5.57 11.00 6.37
N GLU A 298 -5.97 12.14 6.95
CA GLU A 298 -5.07 12.93 7.80
C GLU A 298 -4.53 12.12 8.99
N LEU A 299 -5.38 11.30 9.62
CA LEU A 299 -4.91 10.43 10.70
C LEU A 299 -3.93 9.37 10.17
N SER A 300 -4.21 8.77 9.02
CA SER A 300 -3.32 7.76 8.45
C SER A 300 -1.98 8.37 8.01
N ASP A 301 -1.98 9.57 7.43
CA ASP A 301 -0.76 10.31 7.09
C ASP A 301 0.08 10.57 8.34
N LYS A 302 -0.55 11.04 9.42
CA LYS A 302 0.12 11.24 10.72
C LYS A 302 0.69 9.94 11.28
N VAL A 303 -0.08 8.85 11.22
CA VAL A 303 0.37 7.51 11.66
C VAL A 303 1.55 7.03 10.82
N MET A 304 1.52 7.20 9.51
CA MET A 304 2.59 6.77 8.62
C MET A 304 3.84 7.62 8.77
N GLN A 305 3.70 8.94 8.88
CA GLN A 305 4.80 9.84 9.16
C GLN A 305 5.46 9.51 10.50
N PHE A 306 4.64 9.28 11.54
CA PHE A 306 5.12 8.82 12.84
C PHE A 306 5.83 7.47 12.74
N ALA A 307 5.26 6.48 12.03
CA ALA A 307 5.85 5.16 11.87
C ALA A 307 7.20 5.20 11.16
N ILE A 308 7.34 6.02 10.12
CA ILE A 308 8.62 6.28 9.44
C ILE A 308 9.63 6.89 10.42
N ASP A 309 9.24 7.91 11.17
CA ASP A 309 10.14 8.55 12.14
C ASP A 309 10.55 7.58 13.26
N TYR A 310 9.60 6.79 13.76
CA TYR A 310 9.81 5.80 14.80
C TYR A 310 10.68 4.63 14.35
N SER A 311 10.56 4.16 13.10
CA SER A 311 11.37 3.03 12.61
C SER A 311 12.86 3.37 12.52
N HIS A 312 13.20 4.64 12.30
CA HIS A 312 14.59 5.11 12.27
C HIS A 312 15.12 5.42 13.67
N TYR A 313 14.25 5.93 14.56
CA TYR A 313 14.60 6.32 15.93
C TYR A 313 13.55 5.83 16.94
N PRO A 314 13.54 4.53 17.28
CA PRO A 314 12.52 3.96 18.15
C PRO A 314 12.56 4.60 19.54
N ASP A 315 11.44 5.20 19.95
CA ASP A 315 11.31 5.91 21.22
C ASP A 315 9.91 5.71 21.80
N VAL A 316 9.82 4.86 22.81
CA VAL A 316 8.55 4.48 23.46
C VAL A 316 7.81 5.68 24.05
N GLU A 317 8.52 6.72 24.52
CA GLU A 317 7.88 7.92 25.04
C GLU A 317 7.23 8.73 23.90
N LYS A 318 7.88 8.83 22.73
CA LYS A 318 7.27 9.45 21.55
C LYS A 318 6.07 8.67 21.04
N LEU A 319 6.11 7.34 21.06
CA LEU A 319 4.96 6.49 20.72
C LEU A 319 3.79 6.72 21.67
N GLN A 320 4.06 6.73 22.98
CA GLN A 320 3.06 7.00 23.98
C GLN A 320 2.46 8.39 23.80
N LYS A 321 3.30 9.42 23.58
CA LYS A 321 2.84 10.77 23.32
C LYS A 321 1.98 10.86 22.05
N PHE A 322 2.40 10.24 20.95
CA PHE A 322 1.63 10.19 19.72
C PHE A 322 0.26 9.52 19.93
N ILE A 323 0.21 8.40 20.63
CA ILE A 323 -1.05 7.72 20.96
C ILE A 323 -1.97 8.67 21.73
N ILE A 324 -1.47 9.29 22.80
CA ILE A 324 -2.29 10.12 23.69
C ILE A 324 -2.71 11.43 23.03
N ASP A 325 -1.79 12.14 22.39
CA ASP A 325 -1.99 13.52 21.95
C ASP A 325 -2.52 13.63 20.52
N GLU A 326 -2.28 12.65 19.65
CA GLU A 326 -2.71 12.68 18.24
C GLU A 326 -3.74 11.60 17.94
N PHE A 327 -3.46 10.34 18.28
CA PHE A 327 -4.29 9.21 17.87
C PHE A 327 -5.64 9.15 18.60
N VAL A 328 -5.64 9.27 19.94
CA VAL A 328 -6.87 9.30 20.75
C VAL A 328 -7.83 10.41 20.31
N PRO A 329 -7.43 11.69 20.20
CA PRO A 329 -8.34 12.74 19.77
C PRO A 329 -8.72 12.65 18.27
N GLY A 330 -7.93 11.94 17.46
CA GLY A 330 -8.22 11.68 16.06
C GLY A 330 -9.32 10.63 15.81
N CYS A 331 -9.63 9.79 16.81
CA CYS A 331 -10.59 8.69 16.72
C CYS A 331 -11.85 8.97 17.55
N LYS A 332 -13.04 8.96 16.95
CA LYS A 332 -14.29 9.30 17.66
C LYS A 332 -14.56 8.39 18.86
N VAL A 333 -14.29 7.09 18.72
CA VAL A 333 -14.52 6.11 19.78
C VAL A 333 -13.58 6.31 20.96
N LEU A 334 -12.31 6.63 20.69
CA LEU A 334 -11.32 6.88 21.74
C LEU A 334 -11.50 8.26 22.38
N GLU A 335 -11.76 9.30 21.59
CA GLU A 335 -12.07 10.63 22.11
C GLU A 335 -13.29 10.61 23.01
N LYS A 336 -14.34 9.86 22.67
CA LYS A 336 -15.51 9.76 23.55
C LYS A 336 -15.16 9.19 24.93
N ALA A 337 -14.27 8.20 24.98
CA ALA A 337 -13.78 7.65 26.24
C ALA A 337 -12.80 8.60 26.95
N PHE A 338 -12.02 9.38 26.19
CA PHE A 338 -10.95 10.25 26.68
C PHE A 338 -11.00 11.67 26.07
N PRO A 339 -12.06 12.46 26.38
CA PRO A 339 -12.41 13.65 25.59
C PRO A 339 -11.48 14.84 25.84
N ASP A 340 -10.95 14.97 27.05
CA ASP A 340 -10.19 16.14 27.47
C ASP A 340 -8.77 15.79 27.95
N LYS A 341 -7.97 16.83 28.23
CA LYS A 341 -6.59 16.69 28.69
C LYS A 341 -6.48 15.93 30.03
N LYS A 342 -7.47 16.03 30.91
CA LYS A 342 -7.47 15.34 32.20
C LYS A 342 -7.68 13.85 32.01
N ALA A 343 -8.69 13.46 31.23
CA ALA A 343 -8.96 12.06 30.88
C ALA A 343 -7.76 11.43 30.15
N ARG A 344 -7.14 12.17 29.22
CA ARG A 344 -5.92 11.73 28.53
C ARG A 344 -4.71 11.58 29.45
N SER A 345 -4.56 12.45 30.46
CA SER A 345 -3.51 12.32 31.48
C SER A 345 -3.72 11.08 32.38
N GLN A 346 -4.97 10.75 32.71
CA GLN A 346 -5.32 9.52 33.43
C GLN A 346 -5.03 8.27 32.59
N LEU A 347 -5.40 8.29 31.30
CA LEU A 347 -5.02 7.24 30.36
C LEU A 347 -3.49 7.10 30.24
N ASN A 348 -2.76 8.21 30.22
CA ASN A 348 -1.28 8.22 30.19
C ASN A 348 -0.68 7.56 31.44
N THR A 349 -1.32 7.75 32.59
CA THR A 349 -0.93 7.09 33.85
C THR A 349 -1.13 5.58 33.77
N VAL A 350 -2.26 5.15 33.21
CA VAL A 350 -2.54 3.73 32.95
C VAL A 350 -1.52 3.13 31.98
N PHE A 351 -1.17 3.86 30.91
CA PHE A 351 -0.11 3.45 29.98
C PHE A 351 1.23 3.24 30.69
N ASN A 352 1.63 4.13 31.59
CA ASN A 352 2.87 3.99 32.36
C ASN A 352 2.85 2.75 33.26
N LYS A 353 1.73 2.45 33.92
CA LYS A 353 1.57 1.23 34.72
C LYS A 353 1.63 -0.03 33.89
N ILE A 354 1.06 -0.01 32.68
CA ILE A 354 1.20 -1.12 31.73
C ILE A 354 2.67 -1.27 31.38
N LYS A 355 3.35 -0.19 30.94
CA LYS A 355 4.77 -0.18 30.56
C LYS A 355 5.70 -0.73 31.66
N SER A 356 5.46 -0.35 32.92
CA SER A 356 6.24 -0.81 34.08
C SER A 356 5.83 -2.19 34.62
N ASN A 357 4.87 -2.87 33.99
CA ASN A 357 4.30 -4.16 34.41
C ASN A 357 3.48 -4.12 35.71
N GLU A 358 3.26 -2.95 36.31
CA GLU A 358 2.38 -2.77 37.47
C GLU A 358 0.90 -3.01 37.15
N GLY A 359 0.51 -2.79 35.90
CA GLY A 359 -0.88 -2.91 35.47
C GLY A 359 -1.41 -4.35 35.44
N PHE A 360 -0.53 -5.35 35.39
CA PHE A 360 -0.89 -6.78 35.29
C PHE A 360 -0.25 -7.64 36.39
N ALA A 361 -0.01 -7.05 37.56
CA ALA A 361 0.67 -7.72 38.67
C ALA A 361 -0.08 -8.99 39.14
N GLY A 362 -1.42 -8.97 39.14
CA GLY A 362 -2.24 -10.12 39.51
C GLY A 362 -2.09 -11.28 38.52
N PHE A 363 -2.20 -10.99 37.22
CA PHE A 363 -1.94 -11.97 36.15
C PHE A 363 -0.53 -12.54 36.24
N ALA A 364 0.49 -11.68 36.37
CA ALA A 364 1.89 -12.10 36.45
C ALA A 364 2.15 -13.04 37.63
N ALA A 365 1.60 -12.73 38.81
CA ALA A 365 1.70 -13.58 39.99
C ALA A 365 0.99 -14.93 39.80
N ALA A 366 -0.27 -14.91 39.31
CA ALA A 366 -1.05 -16.13 39.10
C ALA A 366 -0.39 -17.06 38.06
N ASN A 367 0.15 -16.48 36.98
CA ASN A 367 0.84 -17.24 35.93
C ASN A 367 2.16 -17.83 36.45
N LYS A 368 2.94 -17.08 37.23
CA LYS A 368 4.15 -17.60 37.89
C LYS A 368 3.82 -18.79 38.79
N SER A 369 2.78 -18.68 39.62
CA SER A 369 2.35 -19.78 40.50
C SER A 369 1.90 -21.02 39.73
N TYR A 370 1.23 -20.85 38.58
CA TYR A 370 0.86 -21.96 37.72
C TYR A 370 2.09 -22.68 37.13
N GLU A 371 3.04 -21.93 36.57
CA GLU A 371 4.27 -22.50 35.99
C GLU A 371 5.11 -23.22 37.05
N GLU A 372 5.23 -22.67 38.25
CA GLU A 372 5.89 -23.31 39.39
C GLU A 372 5.17 -24.61 39.81
N ALA A 373 3.83 -24.60 39.87
CA ALA A 373 3.05 -25.79 40.19
C ALA A 373 3.16 -26.87 39.12
N LYS A 374 3.21 -26.48 37.84
CA LYS A 374 3.42 -27.37 36.69
C LYS A 374 4.80 -28.02 36.75
N LYS A 375 5.85 -27.22 36.95
CA LYS A 375 7.24 -27.71 37.09
C LYS A 375 7.41 -28.65 38.29
N ALA A 376 6.75 -28.35 39.39
CA ALA A 376 6.73 -29.20 40.58
C ALA A 376 5.85 -30.46 40.45
N GLY A 377 5.29 -30.75 39.27
CA GLY A 377 4.48 -31.94 39.03
C GLY A 377 3.15 -31.97 39.79
N LYS A 378 2.69 -30.83 40.35
CA LYS A 378 1.48 -30.78 41.20
C LYS A 378 0.18 -31.16 40.47
N PHE A 379 0.21 -31.16 39.14
CA PHE A 379 -0.90 -31.56 38.28
C PHE A 379 -0.83 -33.03 37.82
N ASN A 380 0.26 -33.74 38.09
CA ASN A 380 0.42 -35.17 37.78
C ASN A 380 -0.14 -36.04 38.93
N ALA A 381 -1.38 -35.79 39.33
CA ALA A 381 -2.06 -36.55 40.39
C ALA A 381 -3.13 -37.48 39.79
N GLY A 382 -3.23 -38.70 40.31
CA GLY A 382 -4.19 -39.72 39.86
C GLY A 382 -5.66 -39.33 40.02
N TRP A 383 -6.55 -40.08 39.36
CA TRP A 383 -8.01 -39.97 39.47
C TRP A 383 -8.61 -38.58 39.13
N GLY A 384 -8.12 -37.92 38.07
CA GLY A 384 -8.71 -36.65 37.59
C GLY A 384 -8.50 -35.42 38.49
N ILE A 385 -7.98 -35.61 39.72
CA ILE A 385 -7.65 -34.55 40.68
C ILE A 385 -6.58 -33.63 40.11
N GLY A 386 -5.58 -34.19 39.43
CA GLY A 386 -4.54 -33.43 38.73
C GLY A 386 -5.12 -32.45 37.71
N LYS A 387 -6.06 -32.93 36.89
CA LYS A 387 -6.77 -32.13 35.88
C LYS A 387 -7.68 -31.06 36.50
N LEU A 388 -8.36 -31.36 37.60
CA LEU A 388 -9.17 -30.39 38.34
C LEU A 388 -8.32 -29.27 38.96
N ARG A 389 -7.16 -29.62 39.53
CA ARG A 389 -6.18 -28.66 40.07
C ARG A 389 -5.63 -27.75 38.99
N GLU A 390 -5.26 -28.32 37.83
CA GLU A 390 -4.80 -27.55 36.68
C GLU A 390 -5.88 -26.58 36.20
N LEU A 391 -7.13 -27.04 36.10
CA LEU A 391 -8.26 -26.21 35.67
C LEU A 391 -8.55 -25.07 36.65
N LYS A 392 -8.47 -25.32 37.95
CA LYS A 392 -8.60 -24.29 39.00
C LYS A 392 -7.47 -23.25 38.91
N SER A 393 -6.22 -23.66 38.70
CA SER A 393 -5.11 -22.73 38.54
C SER A 393 -5.23 -21.91 37.27
N LYS A 394 -5.66 -22.50 36.15
CA LYS A 394 -5.98 -21.76 34.91
C LYS A 394 -7.14 -20.76 35.10
N ALA A 395 -8.18 -21.13 35.85
CA ALA A 395 -9.26 -20.21 36.21
C ALA A 395 -8.79 -19.04 37.08
N ALA A 396 -7.87 -19.29 38.02
CA ALA A 396 -7.27 -18.24 38.85
C ALA A 396 -6.49 -17.20 38.03
N ILE A 397 -5.76 -17.64 36.98
CA ILE A 397 -5.11 -16.74 36.03
C ILE A 397 -6.15 -15.84 35.34
N GLY A 398 -7.22 -16.41 34.81
CA GLY A 398 -8.28 -15.64 34.14
C GLY A 398 -8.99 -14.65 35.06
N ILE A 399 -9.31 -15.05 36.30
CA ILE A 399 -9.92 -14.16 37.30
C ILE A 399 -8.96 -13.01 37.66
N ALA A 400 -7.67 -13.30 37.84
CA ALA A 400 -6.68 -12.28 38.15
C ALA A 400 -6.56 -11.25 37.02
N LEU A 401 -6.52 -11.72 35.76
CA LEU A 401 -6.52 -10.85 34.59
C LEU A 401 -7.75 -9.93 34.53
N LEU A 402 -8.96 -10.46 34.77
CA LEU A 402 -10.17 -9.66 34.77
C LEU A 402 -10.17 -8.59 35.88
N LYS A 403 -9.62 -8.90 37.06
CA LYS A 403 -9.46 -7.93 38.15
C LYS A 403 -8.46 -6.82 37.80
N ASP A 404 -7.35 -7.17 37.18
CA ASP A 404 -6.35 -6.21 36.71
C ASP A 404 -6.96 -5.28 35.64
N ILE A 405 -7.70 -5.82 34.67
CA ILE A 405 -8.40 -5.05 33.64
C ILE A 405 -9.46 -4.11 34.25
N ASP A 406 -10.29 -4.57 35.19
CA ASP A 406 -11.30 -3.71 35.86
C ASP A 406 -10.63 -2.59 36.67
N LYS A 407 -9.50 -2.87 37.33
CA LYS A 407 -8.71 -1.85 38.04
C LYS A 407 -8.18 -0.80 37.06
N LEU A 408 -7.52 -1.23 35.98
CA LEU A 408 -6.99 -0.31 34.97
C LEU A 408 -8.12 0.53 34.34
N GLY A 409 -9.25 -0.09 33.99
CA GLY A 409 -10.42 0.59 33.45
C GLY A 409 -10.91 1.72 34.36
N LYS A 410 -11.04 1.48 35.66
CA LYS A 410 -11.42 2.51 36.65
C LYS A 410 -10.39 3.64 36.73
N GLU A 411 -9.11 3.32 36.65
CA GLU A 411 -8.02 4.31 36.74
C GLU A 411 -7.91 5.20 35.50
N THR A 412 -8.44 4.78 34.35
CA THR A 412 -8.49 5.64 33.15
C THR A 412 -9.43 6.84 33.29
N GLY A 413 -10.36 6.81 34.25
CA GLY A 413 -11.38 7.85 34.43
C GLY A 413 -12.54 7.81 33.42
N ALA A 414 -12.49 6.92 32.42
CA ALA A 414 -13.56 6.75 31.45
C ALA A 414 -14.78 6.04 32.05
N SER A 415 -15.97 6.35 31.52
CA SER A 415 -17.19 5.67 31.95
C SER A 415 -17.16 4.19 31.55
N ARG A 416 -17.78 3.31 32.35
CA ARG A 416 -17.92 1.89 31.99
C ARG A 416 -18.60 1.71 30.63
N LYS A 417 -19.58 2.56 30.30
CA LYS A 417 -20.28 2.51 29.02
C LYS A 417 -19.33 2.79 27.86
N ASP A 418 -18.50 3.82 27.96
CA ASP A 418 -17.58 4.19 26.89
C ASP A 418 -16.42 3.19 26.78
N LEU A 419 -15.91 2.69 27.90
CA LEU A 419 -14.94 1.59 27.91
C LEU A 419 -15.50 0.31 27.27
N MET A 420 -16.78 0.00 27.48
CA MET A 420 -17.43 -1.12 26.79
C MET A 420 -17.56 -0.88 25.28
N VAL A 421 -17.76 0.36 24.84
CA VAL A 421 -17.73 0.70 23.40
C VAL A 421 -16.33 0.51 22.83
N VAL A 422 -15.28 0.99 23.52
CA VAL A 422 -13.88 0.79 23.10
C VAL A 422 -13.54 -0.71 23.07
N LEU A 423 -13.94 -1.46 24.09
CA LEU A 423 -13.76 -2.92 24.15
C LEU A 423 -14.40 -3.60 22.93
N THR A 424 -15.67 -3.30 22.66
CA THR A 424 -16.44 -3.98 21.61
C THR A 424 -16.02 -3.57 20.21
N LYS A 425 -15.67 -2.30 19.97
CA LYS A 425 -15.32 -1.80 18.64
C LYS A 425 -13.84 -1.94 18.31
N VAL A 426 -12.94 -1.90 19.29
CA VAL A 426 -11.49 -1.89 19.02
C VAL A 426 -10.83 -3.16 19.54
N PHE A 427 -10.94 -3.45 20.83
CA PHE A 427 -10.20 -4.57 21.43
C PHE A 427 -10.73 -5.95 21.03
N ILE A 428 -12.04 -6.15 20.89
CA ILE A 428 -12.61 -7.43 20.44
C ILE A 428 -12.18 -7.75 19.01
N PRO A 429 -12.23 -6.83 18.02
CA PRO A 429 -11.69 -7.09 16.68
C PRO A 429 -10.18 -7.38 16.68
N VAL A 430 -9.38 -6.65 17.45
CA VAL A 430 -7.96 -6.97 17.66
C VAL A 430 -7.81 -8.40 18.18
N TYR A 431 -8.56 -8.72 19.24
CA TYR A 431 -8.54 -10.01 19.91
C TYR A 431 -8.90 -11.16 18.96
N GLN A 432 -10.01 -11.05 18.22
CA GLN A 432 -10.47 -12.07 17.27
C GLN A 432 -9.44 -12.35 16.16
N ASN A 433 -8.63 -11.36 15.79
CA ASN A 433 -7.63 -11.47 14.72
C ASN A 433 -6.18 -11.55 15.23
N LEU A 434 -5.95 -11.85 16.52
CA LEU A 434 -4.60 -11.90 17.10
C LEU A 434 -3.62 -12.83 16.37
N GLY A 435 -4.08 -13.97 15.84
CA GLY A 435 -3.24 -14.86 15.04
C GLY A 435 -2.73 -14.19 13.75
N THR A 436 -3.61 -13.45 13.08
CA THR A 436 -3.31 -12.68 11.87
C THR A 436 -2.35 -11.52 12.15
N PHE A 437 -2.57 -10.78 13.25
CA PHE A 437 -1.62 -9.75 13.69
C PHE A 437 -0.27 -10.36 14.10
N GLY A 438 -0.28 -11.52 14.75
CA GLY A 438 0.94 -12.27 15.09
C GLY A 438 1.73 -12.70 13.85
N GLU A 439 1.06 -13.07 12.76
CA GLU A 439 1.69 -13.40 11.48
C GLU A 439 2.41 -12.17 10.87
N VAL A 440 1.78 -10.99 10.93
CA VAL A 440 2.38 -9.72 10.46
C VAL A 440 3.56 -9.32 11.36
N LEU A 441 3.35 -9.30 12.67
CA LEU A 441 4.37 -8.93 13.65
C LEU A 441 5.55 -9.90 13.64
N GLY A 442 5.30 -11.20 13.49
CA GLY A 442 6.33 -12.23 13.36
C GLY A 442 7.15 -12.07 12.08
N GLY A 443 6.51 -11.71 10.96
CA GLY A 443 7.20 -11.35 9.72
C GLY A 443 8.11 -10.13 9.88
N MET A 444 7.64 -9.10 10.59
CA MET A 444 8.41 -7.89 10.89
C MET A 444 9.54 -8.13 11.92
N ASN A 445 9.36 -9.10 12.83
CA ASN A 445 10.25 -9.36 13.97
C ASN A 445 11.36 -10.40 13.69
N LYS A 446 11.65 -10.76 12.44
CA LYS A 446 12.69 -11.75 12.09
C LYS A 446 14.12 -11.42 12.61
N ASN A 447 14.36 -10.23 13.19
CA ASN A 447 15.66 -9.81 13.72
C ASN A 447 15.65 -9.22 15.16
N ALA A 448 14.58 -9.38 15.95
CA ALA A 448 14.54 -8.95 17.37
C ALA A 448 14.99 -7.49 17.62
N MET A 449 14.54 -6.53 16.81
CA MET A 449 15.12 -5.17 16.75
C MET A 449 14.54 -4.14 17.74
N VAL A 450 13.72 -4.53 18.72
CA VAL A 450 13.22 -3.58 19.74
C VAL A 450 13.24 -4.23 21.13
N SER A 451 13.92 -3.59 22.08
CA SER A 451 13.82 -3.94 23.49
C SER A 451 12.42 -3.59 23.99
N LEU A 452 11.56 -4.60 24.11
CA LEU A 452 10.19 -4.42 24.60
C LEU A 452 10.21 -4.17 26.11
N PRO A 453 9.49 -3.16 26.63
CA PRO A 453 9.27 -3.01 28.06
C PRO A 453 8.67 -4.28 28.67
N GLU A 454 9.01 -4.60 29.93
CA GLU A 454 8.52 -5.81 30.62
C GLU A 454 6.99 -5.91 30.62
N GLY A 455 6.31 -4.78 30.76
CA GLY A 455 4.87 -4.69 30.61
C GLY A 455 4.32 -5.20 29.27
N VAL A 456 4.99 -4.83 28.18
CA VAL A 456 4.62 -5.27 26.82
C VAL A 456 4.86 -6.76 26.66
N LYS A 457 5.93 -7.31 27.25
CA LYS A 457 6.16 -8.76 27.28
C LYS A 457 5.05 -9.50 28.05
N THR A 458 4.53 -8.93 29.14
CA THR A 458 3.37 -9.49 29.86
C THR A 458 2.10 -9.45 29.02
N VAL A 459 1.84 -8.37 28.28
CA VAL A 459 0.72 -8.30 27.33
C VAL A 459 0.81 -9.38 26.26
N LEU A 460 1.99 -9.61 25.68
CA LEU A 460 2.22 -10.70 24.73
C LEU A 460 1.97 -12.08 25.36
N LYS A 461 2.39 -12.30 26.62
CA LYS A 461 2.07 -13.54 27.35
C LYS A 461 0.57 -13.73 27.60
N ILE A 462 -0.18 -12.64 27.86
CA ILE A 462 -1.64 -12.68 27.99
C ILE A 462 -2.27 -13.13 26.67
N VAL A 463 -1.77 -12.60 25.53
CA VAL A 463 -2.18 -12.99 24.18
C VAL A 463 -1.92 -14.48 23.95
N ASP A 464 -0.70 -14.96 24.20
CA ASP A 464 -0.33 -16.38 24.02
C ASP A 464 -1.19 -17.30 24.88
N TRP A 465 -1.44 -16.92 26.14
CA TRP A 465 -2.32 -17.66 27.04
C TRP A 465 -3.75 -17.75 26.49
N GLY A 466 -4.29 -16.65 25.95
CA GLY A 466 -5.61 -16.61 25.32
C GLY A 466 -5.72 -17.49 24.08
N VAL A 467 -4.70 -17.48 23.21
CA VAL A 467 -4.63 -18.33 22.01
C VAL A 467 -4.57 -19.81 22.40
N ASN A 468 -3.73 -20.18 23.36
CA ASN A 468 -3.66 -21.55 23.88
C ASN A 468 -5.00 -22.02 24.45
N LYS A 469 -5.72 -21.11 25.15
CA LYS A 469 -7.03 -21.45 25.73
C LYS A 469 -8.09 -21.69 24.67
N ARG A 470 -8.07 -21.00 23.53
CA ARG A 470 -8.99 -21.26 22.40
C ARG A 470 -8.87 -22.69 21.90
N GLU A 471 -7.65 -23.19 21.69
CA GLU A 471 -7.43 -24.56 21.21
C GLU A 471 -7.91 -25.62 22.21
N GLU A 472 -7.94 -25.30 23.50
CA GLU A 472 -8.58 -26.13 24.52
C GLU A 472 -10.11 -26.07 24.43
N VAL A 473 -10.71 -24.89 24.24
CA VAL A 473 -12.17 -24.68 24.16
C VAL A 473 -12.76 -25.28 22.88
N LYS A 474 -12.02 -25.29 21.77
CA LYS A 474 -12.43 -25.97 20.52
C LYS A 474 -12.77 -27.45 20.74
N LYS A 475 -12.12 -28.09 21.72
CA LYS A 475 -12.29 -29.51 22.04
C LYS A 475 -13.52 -29.77 22.93
N TRP A 476 -14.27 -28.74 23.32
CA TRP A 476 -15.44 -28.89 24.18
C TRP A 476 -16.64 -29.39 23.35
N PRO A 477 -17.41 -30.38 23.84
CA PRO A 477 -18.57 -30.88 23.14
C PRO A 477 -19.64 -29.79 22.94
N VAL A 478 -20.38 -29.88 21.83
CA VAL A 478 -21.60 -29.11 21.53
C VAL A 478 -21.41 -27.61 21.27
N ILE A 479 -20.72 -26.88 22.17
CA ILE A 479 -20.57 -25.42 22.11
C ILE A 479 -19.14 -24.96 21.87
N GLY A 480 -18.16 -25.89 21.89
CA GLY A 480 -16.74 -25.56 21.83
C GLY A 480 -16.33 -24.84 20.56
N SER A 481 -16.85 -25.24 19.39
CA SER A 481 -16.57 -24.56 18.11
C SER A 481 -17.17 -23.15 18.06
N THR A 482 -18.40 -22.98 18.55
CA THR A 482 -19.10 -21.68 18.59
C THR A 482 -18.43 -20.72 19.58
N LEU A 483 -18.07 -21.17 20.77
CA LEU A 483 -17.35 -20.37 21.75
C LEU A 483 -15.93 -20.07 21.28
N ALA A 484 -15.24 -21.06 20.70
CA ALA A 484 -13.94 -20.85 20.13
C ALA A 484 -13.96 -19.79 19.04
N ARG A 485 -15.04 -19.64 18.25
CA ARG A 485 -15.23 -18.59 17.23
C ARG A 485 -15.22 -17.17 17.80
N LEU A 486 -15.57 -17.01 19.07
CA LEU A 486 -15.56 -15.73 19.79
C LEU A 486 -14.22 -15.45 20.49
N MET A 487 -13.29 -16.42 20.47
CA MET A 487 -11.97 -16.38 21.09
C MET A 487 -10.88 -15.96 20.07
N PRO A 488 -9.61 -15.74 20.45
CA PRO A 488 -8.66 -15.04 19.60
C PRO A 488 -8.07 -15.95 18.50
N GLY A 489 -7.95 -15.44 17.28
CA GLY A 489 -7.35 -16.13 16.13
C GLY A 489 -8.32 -16.81 15.16
N ASN A 490 -9.60 -16.39 15.09
CA ASN A 490 -10.58 -16.89 14.09
C ASN A 490 -10.75 -15.96 12.89
N GLY A 491 -9.73 -15.17 12.55
CA GLY A 491 -9.74 -14.30 11.36
C GLY A 491 -9.73 -15.07 10.03
N ASP A 492 -10.26 -16.28 9.98
CA ASP A 492 -10.11 -17.21 8.85
C ASP A 492 -11.04 -16.83 7.69
N GLY A 493 -10.44 -16.71 6.50
CA GLY A 493 -11.08 -17.06 5.23
C GLY A 493 -12.11 -16.09 4.63
N LYS A 494 -12.18 -14.84 5.08
CA LYS A 494 -13.03 -13.83 4.42
C LYS A 494 -12.27 -13.15 3.29
N VAL A 495 -12.80 -13.28 2.06
CA VAL A 495 -12.42 -12.43 0.93
C VAL A 495 -13.07 -11.07 1.12
N SER A 496 -12.29 -10.00 0.93
CA SER A 496 -12.82 -8.64 0.89
C SER A 496 -12.86 -8.16 -0.55
N ASN A 497 -14.03 -7.73 -1.01
CA ASN A 497 -14.16 -7.05 -2.30
C ASN A 497 -13.77 -5.57 -2.21
N ASP A 498 -13.59 -5.04 -1.00
CA ASP A 498 -13.32 -3.63 -0.75
C ASP A 498 -11.84 -3.26 -0.88
N ILE A 499 -10.99 -4.23 -1.25
CA ILE A 499 -9.54 -4.06 -1.31
C ILE A 499 -9.00 -4.79 -2.53
N THR A 500 -8.06 -4.21 -3.27
CA THR A 500 -7.36 -4.85 -4.39
C THR A 500 -5.87 -4.73 -4.21
N SER A 501 -5.16 -5.83 -3.94
CA SER A 501 -3.70 -5.79 -3.84
C SER A 501 -3.02 -5.74 -5.22
N PRO A 502 -1.76 -5.27 -5.33
CA PRO A 502 -0.99 -5.41 -6.58
C PRO A 502 -0.86 -6.88 -7.01
N SER A 503 -0.82 -7.80 -6.03
CA SER A 503 -0.77 -9.24 -6.28
C SER A 503 -2.08 -9.83 -6.81
N ASP A 504 -3.22 -9.16 -6.61
CA ASP A 504 -4.50 -9.52 -7.25
C ASP A 504 -4.48 -9.17 -8.74
N LEU A 505 -3.82 -8.07 -9.10
CA LEU A 505 -3.66 -7.62 -10.48
C LEU A 505 -2.69 -8.52 -11.27
N ALA A 506 -1.77 -9.22 -10.60
CA ALA A 506 -0.80 -10.10 -11.26
C ALA A 506 -1.44 -11.25 -12.05
N GLN A 507 -2.63 -11.69 -11.62
CA GLN A 507 -3.37 -12.79 -12.25
C GLN A 507 -4.54 -12.29 -13.13
N ALA A 508 -4.64 -10.97 -13.31
CA ALA A 508 -5.63 -10.28 -14.14
C ALA A 508 -5.43 -10.47 -15.65
N SER A 509 -4.35 -11.11 -16.08
CA SER A 509 -4.00 -11.21 -17.49
C SER A 509 -3.48 -12.61 -17.82
N PRO A 510 -4.37 -13.62 -17.86
CA PRO A 510 -3.95 -15.00 -18.15
C PRO A 510 -3.32 -15.16 -19.54
N GLY A 511 -3.54 -14.20 -20.45
CA GLY A 511 -3.03 -14.25 -21.82
C GLY A 511 -1.70 -13.52 -22.06
N PHE A 512 -1.21 -12.66 -21.15
CA PHE A 512 0.03 -11.92 -21.37
C PHE A 512 0.68 -11.46 -20.06
N THR A 513 1.93 -11.88 -19.84
CA THR A 513 2.78 -11.36 -18.78
C THR A 513 4.24 -11.32 -19.23
N LEU A 514 4.95 -10.22 -18.95
CA LEU A 514 6.41 -10.16 -19.05
C LEU A 514 7.00 -9.88 -17.66
N ASN A 515 8.13 -10.51 -17.35
CA ASN A 515 8.76 -10.38 -16.03
C ASN A 515 10.21 -9.89 -16.18
N TYR A 516 10.60 -8.99 -15.29
CA TYR A 516 11.98 -8.62 -15.03
C TYR A 516 12.35 -9.10 -13.61
N PRO A 517 13.57 -9.66 -13.39
CA PRO A 517 13.96 -10.35 -12.15
C PRO A 517 13.81 -9.53 -10.88
#